data_AF-A0A734FWY3-F1
#
_entry.id   AF-A0A734FWY3-F1
#
_cell.length_a   1.000
_cell.length_b   1.000
_cell.length_c   1.000
_cell.angle_alpha   90.00
_cell.angle_beta   90.00
_cell.angle_gamma   90.00
#
_symmetry.space_group_name_H-M   'P 1'
#
loop_
_entity.id
_entity.type
_entity.pdbx_description
1 polymer ?
#
loop_
_entity_poly.entity_id
_entity_poly.type
_entity_poly.pdbx_seq_one_letter_code
_entity_poly.pdbx_strand_id
1 'polypeptide(L)'
;MKIIICLVFVFLSFNSYAGQWKAKYFSDGMRGTVIKELVTESTNNVYFDAPYDGGSKMELILRSKWTKLQKGQDINTLKPADVLLTIKPGQFNCILYEECSISVKFDDGKILRYKARTSSDGSSDVIFIRNGASFIKNVGAHKKLIIESGFYQGGNRQFYFDIEGYKEKLNQNM
;
A
#
# COMPACT_ATOMS: atom_id res chain seq x y z
N MET A 1 43.93 -24.10 -38.46
CA MET A 1 43.06 -22.93 -38.23
C MET A 1 42.10 -23.30 -37.11
N LYS A 2 42.34 -22.85 -35.86
CA LYS A 2 41.53 -23.22 -34.69
C LYS A 2 40.44 -22.16 -34.51
N ILE A 3 39.18 -22.54 -34.76
CA ILE A 3 38.01 -21.66 -34.56
C ILE A 3 37.68 -21.70 -33.07
N ILE A 4 37.94 -20.59 -32.36
CA ILE A 4 37.51 -20.39 -30.99
C ILE A 4 36.06 -19.90 -31.04
N ILE A 5 35.13 -20.74 -30.60
CA ILE A 5 33.73 -20.37 -30.44
C ILE A 5 33.61 -19.61 -29.11
N CYS A 6 33.49 -18.28 -29.19
CA CYS A 6 33.13 -17.45 -28.05
C CYS A 6 31.65 -17.66 -27.72
N LEU A 7 31.37 -18.42 -26.67
CA LEU A 7 30.04 -18.54 -26.07
C LEU A 7 29.68 -17.22 -25.38
N VAL A 8 28.89 -16.38 -26.05
CA VAL A 8 28.35 -15.15 -25.47
C VAL A 8 27.19 -15.52 -24.55
N PHE A 9 27.46 -15.55 -23.24
CA PHE A 9 26.42 -15.62 -22.22
C PHE A 9 25.70 -14.27 -22.14
N VAL A 10 24.55 -14.17 -22.79
CA VAL A 10 23.63 -13.04 -22.62
C VAL A 10 22.96 -13.18 -21.25
N PHE A 11 23.45 -12.44 -20.26
CA PHE A 11 22.71 -12.25 -19.00
C PHE A 11 21.48 -11.39 -19.29
N LEU A 12 20.33 -12.04 -19.48
CA LEU A 12 19.03 -11.39 -19.38
C LEU A 12 18.84 -10.95 -17.93
N SER A 13 19.12 -9.69 -17.63
CA SER A 13 18.77 -9.08 -16.35
C SER A 13 17.24 -9.01 -16.27
N PHE A 14 16.65 -9.99 -15.60
CA PHE A 14 15.28 -9.89 -15.12
C PHE A 14 15.26 -8.76 -14.09
N ASN A 15 14.78 -7.58 -14.51
CA ASN A 15 14.37 -6.57 -13.55
C ASN A 15 13.22 -7.19 -12.74
N SER A 16 13.52 -7.69 -11.54
CA SER A 16 12.48 -7.98 -10.56
C SER A 16 11.79 -6.65 -10.29
N TYR A 17 10.52 -6.55 -10.66
CA TYR A 17 9.71 -5.37 -10.37
C TYR A 17 9.40 -5.35 -8.88
N ALA A 18 10.41 -5.03 -8.06
CA ALA A 18 10.22 -4.79 -6.64
C ALA A 18 9.11 -3.76 -6.47
N GLY A 19 8.28 -3.92 -5.43
CA GLY A 19 7.19 -2.99 -5.12
C GLY A 19 7.66 -1.53 -5.25
N GLN A 20 7.14 -0.80 -6.22
CA GLN A 20 7.58 0.58 -6.48
C GLN A 20 6.98 1.53 -5.44
N TRP A 21 7.53 1.50 -4.23
CA TRP A 21 7.15 2.41 -3.15
C TRP A 21 7.47 3.85 -3.52
N LYS A 22 6.45 4.71 -3.51
CA LYS A 22 6.57 6.15 -3.76
C LYS A 22 6.36 6.90 -2.45
N ALA A 23 7.18 7.92 -2.21
CA ALA A 23 6.97 8.82 -1.08
C ALA A 23 6.13 10.01 -1.55
N LYS A 24 5.07 10.33 -0.82
CA LYS A 24 4.26 11.56 -0.99
C LYS A 24 4.33 12.37 0.30
N TYR A 25 4.24 13.69 0.17
CA TYR A 25 4.32 14.61 1.30
C TYR A 25 3.18 15.62 1.22
N PHE A 26 2.60 15.94 2.36
CA PHE A 26 1.50 16.90 2.45
C PHE A 26 1.73 17.84 3.64
N SER A 27 1.24 19.07 3.51
CA SER A 27 1.29 20.09 4.53
C SER A 27 -0.11 20.62 4.85
N ASP A 28 -0.36 20.89 6.12
CA ASP A 28 -1.51 21.64 6.61
C ASP A 28 -1.02 23.03 7.02
N GLY A 29 -1.29 24.02 6.17
CA GLY A 29 -0.90 25.41 6.41
C GLY A 29 -1.58 26.04 7.63
N MET A 30 -2.78 25.57 8.02
CA MET A 30 -3.49 26.12 9.19
C MET A 30 -2.83 25.71 10.51
N ARG A 31 -2.32 24.47 10.57
CA ARG A 31 -1.72 23.91 11.80
C ARG A 31 -0.20 23.90 11.78
N GLY A 32 0.42 24.17 10.63
CA GLY A 32 1.86 24.07 10.43
C GLY A 32 2.38 22.63 10.59
N THR A 33 1.55 21.65 10.26
CA THR A 33 1.89 20.22 10.37
C THR A 33 2.12 19.61 8.99
N VAL A 34 2.93 18.55 8.94
CA VAL A 34 3.19 17.79 7.72
C VAL A 34 2.94 16.30 7.93
N ILE A 35 2.77 15.57 6.84
CA ILE A 35 2.77 14.11 6.79
C ILE A 35 3.66 13.60 5.66
N LYS A 36 4.32 12.47 5.92
CA LYS A 36 4.91 11.56 4.94
C LYS A 36 3.99 10.36 4.72
N GLU A 37 3.77 10.01 3.46
CA GLU A 37 3.10 8.80 3.00
C GLU A 37 4.05 7.94 2.17
N LEU A 38 4.02 6.63 2.39
CA LEU A 38 4.64 5.63 1.55
C LEU A 38 3.54 4.84 0.86
N VAL A 39 3.55 4.86 -0.47
CA VAL A 39 2.45 4.35 -1.30
C VAL A 39 2.98 3.25 -2.22
N THR A 40 2.28 2.12 -2.27
CA THR A 40 2.46 1.09 -3.31
C THR A 40 1.09 0.71 -3.87
N GLU A 41 1.08 0.10 -5.06
CA GLU A 41 -0.15 -0.22 -5.80
C GLU A 41 -0.23 -1.72 -6.06
N SER A 42 -1.45 -2.25 -6.17
CA SER A 42 -1.67 -3.64 -6.54
C SER A 42 -1.09 -3.99 -7.92
N THR A 43 -0.52 -5.19 -8.02
CA THR A 43 0.07 -5.73 -9.25
C THR A 43 -1.01 -6.22 -10.22
N ASN A 44 -2.17 -6.62 -9.71
CA ASN A 44 -3.34 -6.97 -10.51
C ASN A 44 -4.32 -5.82 -10.67
N ASN A 45 -5.16 -5.93 -11.70
CA ASN A 45 -6.39 -5.16 -11.85
C ASN A 45 -7.57 -6.02 -11.44
N VAL A 46 -8.57 -5.42 -10.81
CA VAL A 46 -9.85 -6.04 -10.48
C VAL A 46 -10.94 -5.31 -11.24
N TYR A 47 -11.74 -6.05 -11.99
CA TYR A 47 -12.87 -5.47 -12.72
C TYR A 47 -14.12 -5.50 -11.83
N PHE A 48 -14.73 -4.34 -11.68
CA PHE A 48 -16.05 -4.21 -11.06
C PHE A 48 -17.09 -4.05 -12.17
N ASP A 49 -18.31 -4.51 -11.90
CA ASP A 49 -19.44 -4.24 -12.79
C ASP A 49 -19.81 -2.74 -12.73
N ALA A 50 -20.64 -2.28 -13.67
CA ALA A 50 -21.14 -0.90 -13.70
C ALA A 50 -21.66 -0.47 -12.30
N PRO A 51 -21.44 0.80 -11.87
CA PRO A 51 -21.06 1.99 -12.64
C PRO A 51 -19.53 2.23 -12.81
N TYR A 52 -18.69 1.25 -12.47
CA TYR A 52 -17.24 1.41 -12.50
C TYR A 52 -16.67 0.81 -13.80
N ASP A 53 -16.74 1.56 -14.90
CA ASP A 53 -16.20 1.11 -16.19
C ASP A 53 -14.66 1.12 -16.15
N GLY A 54 -14.04 -0.05 -15.95
CA GLY A 54 -12.59 -0.23 -16.04
C GLY A 54 -12.02 -1.28 -15.09
N GLY A 55 -10.71 -1.47 -15.17
CA GLY A 55 -9.95 -2.23 -14.18
C GLY A 55 -9.54 -1.31 -13.02
N SER A 56 -9.80 -1.75 -11.79
CA SER A 56 -9.45 -1.02 -10.58
C SER A 56 -8.17 -1.54 -9.96
N LYS A 57 -7.44 -0.61 -9.36
CA LYS A 57 -6.27 -0.90 -8.55
C LYS A 57 -6.41 -0.33 -7.16
N MET A 58 -5.86 -1.08 -6.20
CA MET A 58 -5.83 -0.66 -4.81
C MET A 58 -4.46 -0.05 -4.51
N GLU A 59 -4.44 1.14 -3.89
CA GLU A 59 -3.22 1.64 -3.27
C GLU A 59 -3.19 1.22 -1.79
N LEU A 60 -2.02 0.75 -1.34
CA LEU A 60 -1.68 0.60 0.06
C LEU A 60 -0.84 1.81 0.48
N ILE A 61 -1.32 2.53 1.51
CA ILE A 61 -0.68 3.75 2.01
C ILE A 61 -0.29 3.56 3.46
N LEU A 62 1.01 3.70 3.76
CA LEU A 62 1.55 3.76 5.11
C LEU A 62 1.89 5.21 5.44
N ARG A 63 1.13 5.83 6.34
CA ARG A 63 1.15 7.27 6.60
C ARG A 63 1.62 7.60 8.01
N SER A 64 2.46 8.61 8.15
CA SER A 64 2.86 9.18 9.45
C SER A 64 1.73 9.99 10.12
N LYS A 65 1.89 10.36 11.39
CA LYS A 65 0.98 11.32 12.02
C LYS A 65 1.24 12.73 11.51
N TRP A 66 0.21 13.57 11.47
CA TRP A 66 0.39 15.01 11.35
C TRP A 66 1.36 15.51 12.42
N THR A 67 2.49 16.06 11.99
CA THR A 67 3.60 16.39 12.87
C THR A 67 4.10 17.80 12.58
N LYS A 68 4.32 18.61 13.62
CA LYS A 68 5.11 19.84 13.51
C LYS A 68 6.59 19.44 13.52
N LEU A 69 7.32 19.73 12.45
CA LEU A 69 8.75 19.44 12.40
C LEU A 69 9.50 20.31 13.40
N GLN A 70 10.43 19.70 14.13
CA GLN A 70 11.38 20.44 14.95
C GLN A 70 12.39 21.17 14.05
N LYS A 71 13.05 22.20 14.59
CA LYS A 71 14.07 22.96 13.85
C LYS A 71 15.18 22.00 13.38
N GLY A 72 15.40 21.93 12.07
CA GLY A 72 16.40 21.05 11.46
C GLY A 72 15.97 19.58 11.28
N GLN A 73 14.74 19.21 11.67
CA GLN A 73 14.22 17.87 11.43
C GLN A 73 13.78 17.72 9.97
N ASP A 74 14.29 16.69 9.29
CA ASP A 74 13.85 16.35 7.94
C ASP A 74 12.52 15.57 7.96
N ILE A 75 11.56 15.99 7.12
CA ILE A 75 10.28 15.30 6.87
C ILE A 75 10.47 13.83 6.47
N ASN A 76 11.60 13.48 5.85
CA ASN A 76 11.93 12.11 5.46
C ASN A 76 12.10 11.16 6.65
N THR A 77 12.41 11.69 7.83
CA THR A 77 12.60 10.90 9.07
C THR A 77 11.28 10.43 9.68
N LEU A 78 10.14 11.00 9.26
CA LEU A 78 8.83 10.63 9.80
C LEU A 78 8.51 9.16 9.52
N LYS A 79 8.04 8.45 10.55
CA LYS A 79 7.70 7.03 10.47
C LYS A 79 6.18 6.84 10.34
N PRO A 80 5.72 5.83 9.57
CA PRO A 80 4.31 5.50 9.48
C PRO A 80 3.70 5.13 10.84
N ALA A 81 2.45 5.52 11.03
CA ALA A 81 1.64 5.24 12.21
C ALA A 81 0.23 4.76 11.84
N ASP A 82 -0.26 5.12 10.65
CA ASP A 82 -1.55 4.73 10.10
C ASP A 82 -1.36 3.91 8.82
N VAL A 83 -2.36 3.08 8.50
CA VAL A 83 -2.46 2.35 7.23
C VAL A 83 -3.81 2.62 6.61
N LEU A 84 -3.80 2.97 5.32
CA LEU A 84 -4.98 3.21 4.52
C LEU A 84 -4.97 2.34 3.27
N LEU A 85 -6.16 1.99 2.81
CA LEU A 85 -6.39 1.41 1.50
C LEU A 85 -7.26 2.38 0.71
N THR A 86 -6.88 2.63 -0.54
CA THR A 86 -7.68 3.41 -1.48
C THR A 86 -8.01 2.55 -2.70
N ILE A 87 -9.16 2.78 -3.33
CA ILE A 87 -9.59 2.06 -4.52
C ILE A 87 -10.12 3.04 -5.56
N LYS A 88 -9.58 3.05 -6.78
CA LYS A 88 -10.09 3.89 -7.87
C LYS A 88 -10.05 3.15 -9.22
N PRO A 89 -11.17 3.07 -9.96
CA PRO A 89 -12.54 3.32 -9.50
C PRO A 89 -13.00 2.27 -8.47
N GLY A 90 -14.03 2.56 -7.66
CA GLY A 90 -14.66 1.59 -6.75
C GLY A 90 -15.09 2.17 -5.41
N GLN A 91 -15.88 1.40 -4.65
CA GLN A 91 -16.35 1.77 -3.32
C GLN A 91 -16.25 0.58 -2.36
N PHE A 92 -15.62 0.78 -1.21
CA PHE A 92 -15.59 -0.23 -0.17
C PHE A 92 -16.98 -0.43 0.42
N ASN A 93 -17.37 -1.70 0.62
CA ASN A 93 -18.59 -2.03 1.36
C ASN A 93 -18.30 -1.99 2.87
N CYS A 94 -18.04 -0.79 3.38
CA CYS A 94 -17.62 -0.52 4.75
C CYS A 94 -18.56 0.53 5.33
N ILE A 95 -19.49 0.11 6.17
CA ILE A 95 -20.51 1.00 6.75
C ILE A 95 -19.96 1.57 8.08
N LEU A 96 -20.14 2.88 8.30
CA LEU A 96 -19.57 3.63 9.43
C LEU A 96 -19.89 3.04 10.82
N TYR A 97 -21.03 2.35 10.95
CA TYR A 97 -21.54 1.78 12.20
C TYR A 97 -21.40 0.26 12.31
N GLU A 98 -20.87 -0.41 11.29
CA GLU A 98 -20.64 -1.85 11.29
C GLU A 98 -19.16 -2.19 11.45
N GLU A 99 -18.86 -3.38 11.97
CA GLU A 99 -17.50 -3.89 12.03
C GLU A 99 -17.00 -4.25 10.62
N CYS A 100 -16.43 -3.25 9.93
CA CYS A 100 -15.73 -3.44 8.69
C CYS A 100 -14.38 -4.13 8.93
N SER A 101 -14.07 -5.14 8.12
CA SER A 101 -12.83 -5.90 8.25
C SER A 101 -12.34 -6.40 6.91
N ILE A 102 -11.03 -6.56 6.81
CA ILE A 102 -10.35 -7.12 5.64
C ILE A 102 -9.64 -8.41 6.02
N SER A 103 -9.48 -9.29 5.04
CA SER A 103 -8.65 -10.49 5.15
C SER A 103 -7.30 -10.22 4.48
N VAL A 104 -6.22 -10.60 5.15
CA VAL A 104 -4.86 -10.26 4.72
C VAL A 104 -4.00 -11.51 4.81
N LYS A 105 -3.23 -11.79 3.76
CA LYS A 105 -2.23 -12.87 3.75
C LYS A 105 -0.88 -12.28 3.37
N PHE A 106 0.11 -12.43 4.25
CA PHE A 106 1.50 -12.10 3.97
C PHE A 106 2.24 -13.35 3.53
N ASP A 107 2.98 -13.27 2.42
CA ASP A 107 3.63 -14.41 1.77
C ASP A 107 2.72 -15.65 1.73
N ASP A 108 3.24 -16.82 2.12
CA ASP A 108 2.48 -18.07 2.24
C ASP A 108 1.94 -18.31 3.67
N GLY A 109 1.87 -17.26 4.49
CA GLY A 109 1.43 -17.31 5.87
C GLY A 109 -0.07 -17.55 6.06
N LYS A 110 -0.53 -17.49 7.31
CA LYS A 110 -1.96 -17.61 7.66
C LYS A 110 -2.73 -16.36 7.24
N ILE A 111 -4.03 -16.53 6.98
CA ILE A 111 -4.95 -15.41 6.79
C ILE A 111 -5.15 -14.71 8.13
N LEU A 112 -4.92 -13.41 8.15
CA LEU A 112 -5.13 -12.51 9.28
C LEU A 112 -6.34 -11.61 9.00
N ARG A 113 -7.14 -11.34 10.02
CA ARG A 113 -8.27 -10.41 9.91
C ARG A 113 -7.93 -9.09 10.60
N TYR A 114 -8.04 -7.99 9.85
CA TYR A 114 -7.83 -6.65 10.37
C TYR A 114 -9.15 -5.89 10.39
N LYS A 115 -9.47 -5.23 11.51
CA LYS A 115 -10.59 -4.29 11.56
C LYS A 115 -10.22 -3.02 10.80
N ALA A 116 -11.20 -2.43 10.14
CA ALA A 116 -11.07 -1.18 9.43
C ALA A 116 -12.11 -0.15 9.91
N ARG A 117 -12.00 1.08 9.43
CA ARG A 117 -12.98 2.15 9.58
C ARG A 117 -13.01 2.99 8.31
N THR A 118 -14.15 3.61 8.05
CA THR A 118 -14.31 4.55 6.93
C THR A 118 -13.52 5.83 7.17
N SER A 119 -13.32 6.62 6.11
CA SER A 119 -12.76 7.96 6.21
C SER A 119 -13.69 8.92 6.95
N SER A 120 -13.11 9.90 7.64
CA SER A 120 -13.87 10.91 8.41
C SER A 120 -14.50 12.00 7.53
N ASP A 121 -14.04 12.13 6.28
CA ASP A 121 -14.59 13.05 5.27
C ASP A 121 -15.76 12.43 4.48
N GLY A 122 -16.14 11.19 4.78
CA GLY A 122 -17.22 10.48 4.10
C GLY A 122 -16.80 9.79 2.80
N SER A 123 -15.52 9.86 2.41
CA SER A 123 -15.01 9.10 1.26
C SER A 123 -15.23 7.60 1.43
N SER A 124 -15.87 6.99 0.44
CA SER A 124 -16.21 5.57 0.42
C SER A 124 -15.19 4.73 -0.37
N ASP A 125 -14.27 5.41 -1.06
CA ASP A 125 -13.12 4.86 -1.77
C ASP A 125 -11.87 4.74 -0.88
N VAL A 126 -12.00 5.04 0.43
CA VAL A 126 -10.90 5.01 1.40
C VAL A 126 -11.32 4.33 2.71
N ILE A 127 -10.50 3.39 3.19
CA ILE A 127 -10.63 2.79 4.52
C ILE A 127 -9.30 2.82 5.28
N PHE A 128 -9.38 2.89 6.61
CA PHE A 128 -8.24 2.90 7.52
C PHE A 128 -8.20 1.59 8.30
N ILE A 129 -7.04 0.92 8.32
CA ILE A 129 -6.85 -0.25 9.16
C ILE A 129 -6.68 0.21 10.62
N ARG A 130 -7.52 -0.33 11.52
CA ARG A 130 -7.41 -0.08 12.96
C ARG A 130 -6.17 -0.77 13.52
N ASN A 131 -5.49 -0.12 14.47
CA ASN A 131 -4.28 -0.64 15.11
C ASN A 131 -3.18 -1.06 14.10
N GLY A 132 -2.95 -0.20 13.09
CA GLY A 132 -2.07 -0.47 11.95
C GLY A 132 -0.61 -0.78 12.27
N ALA A 133 -0.14 -0.59 13.51
CA ALA A 133 1.23 -0.90 13.92
C ALA A 133 1.63 -2.35 13.62
N SER A 134 0.73 -3.31 13.89
CA SER A 134 0.97 -4.73 13.58
C SER A 134 1.04 -4.99 12.06
N PHE A 135 0.20 -4.32 11.29
CA PHE A 135 0.21 -4.38 9.83
C PHE A 135 1.53 -3.82 9.26
N ILE A 136 1.95 -2.63 9.71
CA ILE A 136 3.21 -1.99 9.29
C ILE A 136 4.41 -2.89 9.61
N LYS A 137 4.43 -3.50 10.79
CA LYS A 137 5.48 -4.46 11.18
C LYS A 137 5.53 -5.63 10.20
N ASN A 138 4.37 -6.19 9.83
CA ASN A 138 4.30 -7.29 8.87
C ASN A 138 4.73 -6.85 7.47
N VAL A 139 4.37 -5.65 7.00
CA VAL A 139 4.86 -5.12 5.71
C VAL A 139 6.39 -5.08 5.68
N GLY A 140 7.04 -4.68 6.77
CA GLY A 140 8.50 -4.71 6.84
C GLY A 140 9.15 -6.09 6.95
N ALA A 141 8.39 -7.15 7.22
CA ALA A 141 8.90 -8.49 7.45
C ALA A 141 8.68 -9.46 6.28
N HIS A 142 7.87 -9.08 5.29
CA HIS A 142 7.40 -9.97 4.22
C HIS A 142 7.59 -9.32 2.85
N LYS A 143 7.39 -10.10 1.79
CA LYS A 143 7.68 -9.68 0.40
C LYS A 143 6.42 -9.54 -0.44
N LYS A 144 5.43 -10.39 -0.18
CA LYS A 144 4.16 -10.44 -0.90
C LYS A 144 3.01 -10.22 0.06
N LEU A 145 1.95 -9.62 -0.46
CA LEU A 145 0.75 -9.32 0.30
C LEU A 145 -0.47 -9.54 -0.58
N ILE A 146 -1.47 -10.24 -0.03
CA ILE A 146 -2.81 -10.34 -0.59
C ILE A 146 -3.76 -9.64 0.37
N ILE A 147 -4.56 -8.71 -0.14
CA ILE A 147 -5.65 -8.07 0.61
C ILE A 147 -6.97 -8.45 -0.06
N GLU A 148 -7.89 -8.99 0.73
CA GLU A 148 -9.29 -9.20 0.33
C GLU A 148 -10.19 -8.26 1.12
N SER A 149 -11.06 -7.55 0.39
CA SER A 149 -12.06 -6.65 0.96
C SER A 149 -13.37 -6.77 0.20
N GLY A 150 -14.47 -6.42 0.87
CA GLY A 150 -15.79 -6.27 0.26
C GLY A 150 -15.94 -4.92 -0.43
N PHE A 151 -16.60 -4.92 -1.59
CA PHE A 151 -16.91 -3.75 -2.41
C PHE A 151 -18.40 -3.68 -2.71
N TYR A 152 -18.94 -2.48 -2.76
CA TYR A 152 -20.36 -2.26 -3.08
C TYR A 152 -20.67 -2.81 -4.46
N GLN A 153 -21.69 -3.68 -4.56
CA GLN A 153 -22.07 -4.44 -5.77
C GLN A 153 -20.98 -5.32 -6.41
N GLY A 154 -19.73 -5.27 -5.92
CA GLY A 154 -18.62 -6.10 -6.37
C GLY A 154 -18.33 -7.31 -5.48
N GLY A 155 -18.94 -7.41 -4.30
CA GLY A 155 -18.65 -8.47 -3.34
C GLY A 155 -17.18 -8.46 -2.90
N ASN A 156 -16.65 -9.61 -2.49
CA ASN A 156 -15.25 -9.71 -2.10
C ASN A 156 -14.33 -9.77 -3.33
N ARG A 157 -13.25 -8.99 -3.30
CA ARG A 157 -12.20 -8.97 -4.32
C ARG A 157 -10.82 -8.94 -3.70
N GLN A 158 -9.86 -9.54 -4.40
CA GLN A 158 -8.49 -9.72 -3.95
C GLN A 158 -7.52 -8.85 -4.75
N PHE A 159 -6.62 -8.20 -4.03
CA PHE A 159 -5.56 -7.35 -4.55
C PHE A 159 -4.22 -7.90 -4.09
N TYR A 160 -3.30 -8.02 -5.04
CA TYR A 160 -1.98 -8.61 -4.85
C TYR A 160 -0.95 -7.49 -4.88
N PHE A 161 0.02 -7.54 -3.98
CA PHE A 161 1.07 -6.53 -3.86
C PHE A 161 2.44 -7.21 -3.78
N ASP A 162 3.39 -6.60 -4.47
CA ASP A 162 4.81 -6.71 -4.13
C ASP A 162 5.10 -5.58 -3.12
N ILE A 163 5.53 -5.97 -1.93
CA ILE A 163 5.84 -5.05 -0.82
C ILE A 163 7.33 -5.03 -0.48
N GLU A 164 8.18 -5.69 -1.28
CA GLU A 164 9.63 -5.50 -1.21
C GLU A 164 9.99 -4.03 -1.46
N GLY A 165 11.15 -3.58 -0.99
CA GLY A 165 11.55 -2.18 -1.13
C GLY A 165 10.98 -1.23 -0.06
N TYR A 166 10.06 -1.68 0.81
CA TYR A 166 9.46 -0.83 1.84
C TYR A 166 10.50 -0.27 2.80
N LYS A 167 11.41 -1.11 3.31
CA LYS A 167 12.42 -0.70 4.29
C LYS A 167 13.42 0.27 3.68
N GLU A 168 13.84 -0.01 2.45
CA GLU A 168 14.72 0.82 1.65
C GLU A 168 14.08 2.20 1.47
N LYS A 169 12.79 2.26 1.09
CA LYS A 169 12.08 3.52 0.91
C LYS A 169 11.81 4.27 2.22
N LEU A 170 11.55 3.54 3.31
CA LEU A 170 11.37 4.11 4.64
C LEU A 170 12.65 4.81 5.12
N ASN A 171 13.80 4.27 4.77
CA ASN A 171 15.12 4.67 5.23
C ASN A 171 15.88 5.55 4.23
N GLN A 172 15.34 5.83 3.05
CA GLN A 172 15.92 6.81 2.14
C GLN A 172 16.06 8.16 2.87
N ASN A 173 17.31 8.59 3.03
CA ASN A 173 17.79 9.77 3.77
C ASN A 173 18.01 9.59 5.30
N MET A 174 18.19 8.36 5.80
CA MET A 174 18.91 8.10 7.06
C MET A 174 20.38 7.77 6.80
#